data_AF-A0A379LVK1-F1
#
_entry.id   AF-A0A379LVK1-F1
#
_cell.length_a   1.000
_cell.length_b   1.000
_cell.length_c   1.000
_cell.angle_alpha   90.00
_cell.angle_beta   90.00
_cell.angle_gamma   90.00
#
_symmetry.space_group_name_H-M   'P 1'
#
loop_
_entity.id
_entity.type
_entity.pdbx_description
1 polymer ?
#
loop_
_entity_poly.entity_id
_entity_poly.type
_entity_poly.pdbx_seq_one_letter_code
_entity_poly.pdbx_strand_id
1 'polypeptide(L)'
;MFDIDLTKYKDFIPLLSAIVIAVGWVVTYYFNLKLKTRETFIAKTEQDVKNILGHMSAEIRDIWDAEGHIPTQKKTLKEFYNKYKAGDSPLYLSTSSLIIDQFQLFQDHYKKYDKEPTLEHIQNVWTSLSILEVTVNEKIKEYRKLLFKYYDWYHQLDRLYPIVRLFAEIFRYFYQTITGLLQLALFIMLLTGTEYIVVKTAHILGNNDFLIILWPFRYYTVLFSTVLLLLWLLFFMINRSAFRLFLKPDPGSGKYSERQIEYHKKLRPFPTFQEGEPPLTPKLKEGFFKRIWNLTLYFVYKKPKE
;
A
#
# COMPACT_ATOMS: atom_id res chain seq x y z
N MET A 1 -43.66 -44.19 14.77
CA MET A 1 -42.27 -44.32 15.23
C MET A 1 -41.51 -44.92 14.06
N PHE A 2 -40.69 -44.12 13.37
CA PHE A 2 -39.92 -44.61 12.22
C PHE A 2 -38.66 -45.27 12.77
N ASP A 3 -38.59 -46.60 12.76
CA ASP A 3 -37.32 -47.32 12.98
C ASP A 3 -36.44 -47.08 11.75
N ILE A 4 -35.58 -46.08 11.86
CA ILE A 4 -34.51 -45.84 10.89
C ILE A 4 -33.47 -46.93 11.13
N ASP A 5 -33.40 -47.88 10.21
CA ASP A 5 -32.46 -48.99 10.26
C ASP A 5 -31.01 -48.49 10.08
N LEU A 6 -30.38 -48.14 11.20
CA LEU A 6 -29.02 -47.59 11.31
C LEU A 6 -27.94 -48.51 10.73
N THR A 7 -28.22 -49.80 10.52
CA THR A 7 -27.28 -50.75 9.92
C THR A 7 -26.95 -50.42 8.47
N LYS A 8 -27.89 -49.87 7.70
CA LYS A 8 -27.66 -49.46 6.30
C LYS A 8 -26.76 -48.23 6.14
N TYR A 9 -26.62 -47.42 7.18
CA TYR A 9 -25.81 -46.19 7.15
C TYR A 9 -24.38 -46.41 7.68
N LYS A 10 -24.11 -47.53 8.36
CA LYS A 10 -22.77 -47.83 8.91
C LYS A 10 -21.68 -47.87 7.83
N ASP A 11 -21.99 -48.39 6.64
CA ASP A 11 -21.03 -48.49 5.54
C ASP A 11 -20.75 -47.13 4.85
N PHE A 12 -21.64 -46.15 5.04
CA PHE A 12 -21.42 -44.78 4.54
C PHE A 12 -20.48 -43.98 5.44
N ILE A 13 -20.35 -44.33 6.72
CA ILE A 13 -19.48 -43.60 7.66
C ILE A 13 -18.00 -43.67 7.23
N PRO A 14 -17.42 -44.84 6.90
CA PRO A 14 -16.05 -44.93 6.38
C PRO A 14 -15.88 -44.13 5.08
N LEU A 15 -16.82 -44.23 4.14
CA LEU A 15 -16.76 -43.51 2.87
C LEU A 15 -16.78 -42.00 3.07
N LEU A 16 -17.70 -41.51 3.90
CA LEU A 16 -17.82 -40.09 4.22
C LEU A 16 -16.56 -39.60 4.95
N SER A 17 -16.00 -40.40 5.85
CA SER A 17 -14.73 -40.07 6.53
C SER A 17 -13.57 -39.98 5.54
N ALA A 18 -13.46 -40.91 4.59
CA ALA A 18 -12.41 -40.92 3.58
C ALA A 18 -12.53 -39.70 2.65
N ILE A 19 -13.74 -39.33 2.24
CA ILE A 19 -14.01 -38.12 1.46
C ILE A 19 -13.61 -36.87 2.26
N VAL A 20 -14.01 -36.77 3.53
CA VAL A 20 -13.65 -35.63 4.39
C VAL A 20 -12.13 -35.53 4.56
N ILE A 21 -11.43 -36.65 4.75
CA ILE A 21 -9.96 -36.67 4.85
C ILE A 21 -9.30 -36.24 3.54
N ALA A 22 -9.75 -36.78 2.41
CA ALA A 22 -9.20 -36.44 1.09
C ALA A 22 -9.41 -34.96 0.78
N VAL A 23 -10.62 -34.43 1.00
CA VAL A 23 -10.93 -33.01 0.83
C VAL A 23 -10.11 -32.17 1.81
N GLY A 24 -10.02 -32.57 3.07
CA GLY A 24 -9.20 -31.90 4.09
C GLY A 24 -7.74 -31.78 3.67
N TRP A 25 -7.14 -32.88 3.18
CA TRP A 25 -5.76 -32.90 2.71
C TRP A 25 -5.54 -31.98 1.52
N VAL A 26 -6.42 -32.02 0.51
CA VAL A 26 -6.35 -31.15 -0.66
C VAL A 26 -6.45 -29.67 -0.24
N VAL A 27 -7.42 -29.35 0.63
CA VAL A 27 -7.61 -28.00 1.17
C VAL A 27 -6.36 -27.53 1.92
N THR A 28 -5.84 -28.32 2.84
CA THR A 28 -4.62 -28.01 3.59
C THR A 28 -3.42 -27.83 2.67
N TYR A 29 -3.25 -28.69 1.66
CA TYR A 29 -2.17 -28.57 0.69
C TYR A 29 -2.24 -27.25 -0.09
N TYR A 30 -3.42 -26.89 -0.62
CA TYR A 30 -3.61 -25.62 -1.33
C TYR A 30 -3.37 -24.41 -0.42
N PHE A 31 -3.84 -24.46 0.84
CA PHE A 31 -3.59 -23.39 1.81
C PHE A 31 -2.11 -23.25 2.15
N ASN A 32 -1.38 -24.36 2.35
CA ASN A 32 0.05 -24.33 2.61
C ASN A 32 0.84 -23.78 1.42
N LEU A 33 0.51 -24.19 0.20
CA LEU A 33 1.15 -23.69 -1.01
C LEU A 33 0.91 -22.17 -1.16
N LYS A 34 -0.34 -21.73 -0.95
CA LYS A 34 -0.69 -20.30 -0.98
C LYS A 34 0.01 -19.50 0.10
N LEU A 35 0.13 -20.06 1.32
CA LEU A 35 0.84 -19.43 2.44
C LEU A 35 2.32 -19.25 2.10
N LYS A 36 2.98 -20.31 1.64
CA LYS A 36 4.40 -20.29 1.26
C LYS A 36 4.70 -19.29 0.14
N THR A 37 3.88 -19.28 -0.92
CA THR A 37 4.03 -18.30 -2.01
C THR A 37 3.90 -16.86 -1.50
N ARG A 38 2.95 -16.63 -0.58
CA ARG A 38 2.73 -15.31 0.02
C ARG A 38 3.89 -14.89 0.92
N GLU A 39 4.39 -15.77 1.78
CA GLU A 39 5.56 -15.50 2.64
C GLU A 39 6.79 -15.16 1.80
N THR A 40 7.02 -15.95 0.74
CA THR A 40 8.12 -15.70 -0.22
C THR A 40 7.96 -14.33 -0.89
N PHE A 41 6.74 -13.99 -1.32
CA PHE A 41 6.44 -12.68 -1.90
C PHE A 41 6.69 -11.53 -0.90
N ILE A 42 6.28 -11.68 0.36
CA ILE A 42 6.48 -10.67 1.41
C ILE A 42 7.97 -10.49 1.69
N ALA A 43 8.72 -11.58 1.89
CA ALA A 43 10.16 -11.53 2.15
C ALA A 43 10.91 -10.87 0.99
N LYS A 44 10.54 -11.21 -0.25
CA LYS A 44 11.11 -10.57 -1.45
C LYS A 44 10.76 -9.08 -1.54
N THR A 45 9.52 -8.72 -1.23
CA THR A 45 9.08 -7.32 -1.19
C THR A 45 9.87 -6.51 -0.16
N GLU A 46 10.10 -7.07 1.04
CA GLU A 46 10.89 -6.42 2.09
C GLU A 46 12.35 -6.23 1.66
N GLN A 47 12.94 -7.25 1.04
CA GLN A 47 14.29 -7.17 0.49
C GLN A 47 14.40 -6.09 -0.58
N ASP A 48 13.42 -5.99 -1.49
CA ASP A 48 13.41 -4.97 -2.54
C ASP A 48 13.27 -3.55 -1.97
N VAL A 49 12.40 -3.35 -0.96
CA VAL A 49 12.27 -2.04 -0.28
C VAL A 49 13.58 -1.66 0.39
N LYS A 50 14.20 -2.58 1.13
CA LYS A 50 15.40 -2.30 1.94
C LYS A 50 16.63 -2.10 1.07
N ASN A 51 16.86 -2.98 0.10
CA ASN A 51 18.14 -3.08 -0.61
C ASN A 51 18.15 -2.38 -1.97
N ILE A 52 16.99 -2.09 -2.57
CA ILE A 52 16.89 -1.46 -3.89
C ILE A 52 16.21 -0.10 -3.77
N LEU A 53 14.91 -0.09 -3.46
CA LEU A 53 14.09 1.11 -3.56
C LEU A 53 14.46 2.16 -2.52
N GLY A 54 14.75 1.75 -1.29
CA GLY A 54 15.17 2.64 -0.22
C GLY A 54 16.50 3.35 -0.53
N HIS A 55 17.49 2.60 -1.02
CA HIS A 55 18.77 3.17 -1.44
C HIS A 55 18.62 4.06 -2.67
N MET A 56 17.86 3.65 -3.68
CA MET A 56 17.61 4.44 -4.87
C MET A 56 16.89 5.75 -4.56
N SER A 57 15.87 5.73 -3.69
CA SER A 57 15.16 6.93 -3.23
C SER A 57 16.09 7.89 -2.48
N ALA A 58 16.94 7.36 -1.58
CA ALA A 58 17.90 8.17 -0.83
C ALA A 58 18.94 8.82 -1.76
N GLU A 59 19.53 8.06 -2.69
CA GLU A 59 20.53 8.57 -3.62
C GLU A 59 19.96 9.61 -4.60
N ILE A 60 18.72 9.42 -5.08
CA ILE A 60 18.06 10.43 -5.91
C ILE A 60 17.85 11.72 -5.10
N ARG A 61 17.44 11.59 -3.83
CA ARG A 61 17.32 12.75 -2.94
C ARG A 61 18.66 13.43 -2.70
N ASP A 62 19.75 12.69 -2.51
CA ASP A 62 21.10 13.25 -2.37
C ASP A 62 21.54 14.03 -3.62
N ILE A 63 21.11 13.61 -4.83
CA ILE A 63 21.35 14.36 -6.07
C ILE A 63 20.61 15.70 -6.05
N TRP A 64 19.35 15.72 -5.61
CA TRP A 64 18.56 16.95 -5.48
C TRP A 64 19.11 17.86 -4.37
N ASP A 65 19.40 17.32 -3.19
CA ASP A 65 19.87 18.07 -2.02
C ASP A 65 21.29 18.67 -2.21
N ALA A 66 22.04 18.21 -3.22
CA ALA A 66 23.29 18.84 -3.66
C ALA A 66 23.09 20.20 -4.38
N GLU A 67 21.87 20.77 -4.31
CA GLU A 67 21.47 22.10 -4.77
C GLU A 67 22.46 23.19 -4.33
N GLY A 68 23.14 23.78 -5.32
CA GLY A 68 24.08 24.89 -5.14
C GLY A 68 25.49 24.65 -5.69
N HIS A 69 25.88 23.39 -5.95
CA HIS A 69 27.21 23.07 -6.49
C HIS A 69 27.12 22.14 -7.71
N ILE A 70 27.05 22.73 -8.91
CA ILE A 70 26.95 22.03 -10.21
C ILE A 70 27.97 20.88 -10.37
N PRO A 71 29.26 21.05 -10.00
CA PRO A 71 30.22 19.95 -10.09
C PRO A 71 29.86 18.73 -9.22
N THR A 72 29.29 18.97 -8.04
CA THR A 72 28.89 17.91 -7.11
C THR A 72 27.67 17.17 -7.63
N GLN A 73 26.66 17.89 -8.13
CA GLN A 73 25.48 17.28 -8.74
C GLN A 73 25.82 16.40 -9.94
N LYS A 74 26.74 16.85 -10.81
CA LYS A 74 27.18 16.03 -11.96
C LYS A 74 27.91 14.77 -11.50
N LYS A 75 28.70 14.86 -10.43
CA LYS A 75 29.42 13.72 -9.86
C LYS A 75 28.45 12.70 -9.26
N THR A 76 27.51 13.12 -8.41
CA THR A 76 26.53 12.23 -7.77
C THR A 76 25.61 11.58 -8.81
N LEU A 77 25.19 12.32 -9.84
CA LEU A 77 24.42 11.78 -10.96
C LEU A 77 25.18 10.68 -11.74
N LYS A 78 26.49 10.89 -11.97
CA LYS A 78 27.35 9.90 -12.63
C LYS A 78 27.55 8.66 -11.77
N GLU A 79 27.73 8.83 -10.46
CA GLU A 79 27.86 7.73 -9.50
C GLU A 79 26.58 6.89 -9.46
N PHE A 80 25.42 7.54 -9.39
CA PHE A 80 24.11 6.88 -9.49
C PHE A 80 23.94 6.07 -10.77
N TYR A 81 24.23 6.68 -11.93
CA TYR A 81 24.18 5.99 -13.23
C TYR A 81 25.08 4.76 -13.26
N ASN A 82 26.33 4.89 -12.82
CA ASN A 82 27.29 3.78 -12.84
C ASN A 82 26.89 2.63 -11.91
N LYS A 83 26.38 2.95 -10.72
CA LYS A 83 25.97 1.96 -9.72
C LYS A 83 24.83 1.09 -10.23
N TYR A 84 23.79 1.69 -10.79
CA TYR A 84 22.59 0.96 -11.18
C TYR A 84 22.64 0.37 -12.59
N LYS A 85 23.57 0.82 -13.44
CA LYS A 85 23.85 0.22 -14.76
C LYS A 85 24.70 -1.06 -14.69
N ALA A 86 25.49 -1.25 -13.64
CA ALA A 86 26.41 -2.36 -13.53
C ALA A 86 25.68 -3.72 -13.62
N GLY A 87 26.33 -4.75 -14.17
CA GLY A 87 25.69 -6.07 -14.39
C GLY A 87 25.31 -6.79 -13.09
N ASP A 88 25.93 -6.41 -11.98
CA ASP A 88 25.65 -6.83 -10.60
C ASP A 88 24.67 -5.90 -9.87
N SER A 89 24.06 -4.94 -10.59
CA SER A 89 23.15 -3.97 -10.02
C SER A 89 21.98 -4.65 -9.31
N PRO A 90 21.66 -4.24 -8.07
CA PRO A 90 20.55 -4.83 -7.33
C PRO A 90 19.20 -4.51 -8.01
N LEU A 91 19.16 -3.56 -8.95
CA LEU A 91 17.97 -3.24 -9.75
C LEU A 91 17.46 -4.43 -10.56
N TYR A 92 18.33 -5.31 -11.07
CA TYR A 92 17.90 -6.48 -11.83
C TYR A 92 17.21 -7.55 -10.97
N LEU A 93 17.39 -7.46 -9.65
CA LEU A 93 16.68 -8.31 -8.69
C LEU A 93 15.33 -7.70 -8.28
N SER A 94 14.99 -6.49 -8.77
CA SER A 94 13.74 -5.80 -8.47
C SER A 94 12.54 -6.55 -9.03
N THR A 95 11.48 -6.65 -8.23
CA THR A 95 10.18 -7.20 -8.62
C THR A 95 9.34 -6.25 -9.50
N SER A 96 9.78 -5.02 -9.73
CA SER A 96 9.02 -4.03 -10.50
C SER A 96 9.65 -3.76 -11.87
N SER A 97 9.02 -4.26 -12.93
CA SER A 97 9.41 -3.97 -14.32
C SER A 97 9.36 -2.48 -14.63
N LEU A 98 8.34 -1.77 -14.11
CA LEU A 98 8.17 -0.34 -14.33
C LEU A 98 9.40 0.47 -13.90
N ILE A 99 10.02 0.14 -12.77
CA ILE A 99 11.21 0.87 -12.29
C ILE A 99 12.41 0.58 -13.19
N ILE A 100 12.53 -0.64 -13.69
CA ILE A 100 13.57 -1.02 -14.65
C ILE A 100 13.39 -0.21 -15.94
N ASP A 101 12.17 -0.12 -16.47
CA ASP A 101 11.86 0.63 -17.69
C ASP A 101 12.18 2.13 -17.52
N GLN A 102 11.77 2.73 -16.39
CA GLN A 102 12.07 4.14 -16.11
C GLN A 102 13.58 4.39 -15.92
N PHE A 103 14.29 3.45 -15.30
CA PHE A 103 15.75 3.55 -15.18
C PHE A 103 16.44 3.42 -16.54
N GLN A 104 15.96 2.55 -17.44
CA GLN A 104 16.48 2.45 -18.80
C GLN A 104 16.29 3.74 -19.60
N LEU A 105 15.11 4.38 -19.48
CA LEU A 105 14.87 5.70 -20.07
C LEU A 105 15.84 6.75 -19.53
N PHE A 106 16.01 6.82 -18.21
CA PHE A 106 17.03 7.68 -17.58
C PHE A 106 18.44 7.40 -18.12
N GLN A 107 18.81 6.12 -18.22
CA GLN A 107 20.11 5.68 -18.71
C GLN A 107 20.36 6.14 -20.14
N ASP A 108 19.35 6.08 -21.01
CA ASP A 108 19.47 6.49 -22.41
C ASP A 108 19.56 8.00 -22.56
N HIS A 109 18.80 8.77 -21.77
CA HIS A 109 18.94 10.22 -21.71
C HIS A 109 20.31 10.63 -21.16
N TYR A 110 20.82 9.95 -20.12
CA TYR A 110 22.13 10.23 -19.55
C TYR A 110 23.26 9.96 -20.55
N LYS A 111 23.20 8.85 -21.30
CA LYS A 111 24.18 8.54 -22.37
C LYS A 111 24.19 9.60 -23.47
N LYS A 112 23.02 10.12 -23.87
CA LYS A 112 22.93 11.19 -24.88
C LYS A 112 23.59 12.48 -24.36
N TYR A 113 23.29 12.85 -23.12
CA TYR A 113 23.90 14.01 -22.46
C TYR A 113 25.43 13.87 -22.30
N ASP A 114 25.93 12.69 -21.92
CA ASP A 114 27.37 12.44 -21.73
C ASP A 114 28.16 12.55 -23.05
N LYS A 115 27.54 12.17 -24.17
CA LYS A 115 28.11 12.35 -25.51
C LYS A 115 27.99 13.79 -26.02
N GLU A 116 26.82 14.40 -25.83
CA GLU A 116 26.47 15.71 -26.37
C GLU A 116 25.80 16.56 -25.26
N PRO A 117 26.58 17.36 -24.51
CA PRO A 117 26.06 18.12 -23.37
C PRO A 117 25.32 19.38 -23.83
N THR A 118 24.10 19.21 -24.34
CA THR A 118 23.18 20.29 -24.71
C THR A 118 22.20 20.60 -23.57
N LEU A 119 21.62 21.81 -23.59
CA LEU A 119 20.59 22.22 -22.61
C LEU A 119 19.36 21.31 -22.66
N GLU A 120 18.97 20.88 -23.86
CA GLU A 120 17.84 19.96 -24.06
C GLU A 120 18.13 18.57 -23.46
N HIS A 121 19.33 18.02 -23.69
CA HIS A 121 19.69 16.71 -23.16
C HIS A 121 19.75 16.69 -21.63
N ILE A 122 20.29 17.76 -21.00
CA ILE A 122 20.31 17.84 -19.53
C ILE A 122 18.89 17.97 -18.96
N GLN A 123 17.99 18.73 -19.61
CA GLN A 123 16.59 18.82 -19.20
C GLN A 123 15.89 17.46 -19.26
N ASN A 124 16.15 16.66 -20.31
CA ASN A 124 15.62 15.31 -20.43
C ASN A 124 16.15 14.36 -19.34
N VAL A 125 17.42 14.49 -18.96
CA VAL A 125 18.00 13.71 -17.85
C VAL A 125 17.31 14.04 -16.52
N TRP A 126 17.14 15.33 -16.20
CA TRP A 126 16.45 15.73 -14.96
C TRP A 126 14.97 15.32 -14.94
N THR A 127 14.29 15.44 -16.09
CA THR A 127 12.90 15.02 -16.21
C THR A 127 12.75 13.52 -15.99
N SER A 128 13.59 12.70 -16.63
CA SER A 128 13.57 11.25 -16.44
C SER A 128 13.96 10.83 -15.02
N LEU A 129 14.91 11.53 -14.38
CA LEU A 129 15.26 11.31 -12.98
C LEU A 129 14.08 11.62 -12.03
N SER A 130 13.35 12.70 -12.28
CA SER A 130 12.15 13.07 -11.50
C SER A 130 11.03 12.04 -11.65
N ILE A 131 10.78 11.55 -12.87
CA ILE A 131 9.78 10.49 -13.13
C ILE A 131 10.20 9.20 -12.41
N LEU A 132 11.49 8.84 -12.46
CA LEU A 132 12.02 7.68 -11.75
C LEU A 132 11.81 7.82 -10.23
N GLU A 133 12.10 8.98 -9.66
CA GLU A 133 11.88 9.26 -8.23
C GLU A 133 10.41 9.06 -7.82
N VAL A 134 9.49 9.66 -8.57
CA VAL A 134 8.04 9.52 -8.31
C VAL A 134 7.65 8.05 -8.34
N THR A 135 8.08 7.33 -9.37
CA THR A 135 7.79 5.90 -9.55
C THR A 135 8.33 5.06 -8.39
N VAL A 136 9.58 5.29 -7.98
CA VAL A 136 10.22 4.61 -6.84
C VAL A 136 9.45 4.89 -5.55
N ASN A 137 9.11 6.15 -5.29
CA ASN A 137 8.39 6.56 -4.09
C ASN A 137 6.96 6.00 -4.04
N GLU A 138 6.26 5.94 -5.17
CA GLU A 138 4.96 5.29 -5.28
C GLU A 138 5.04 3.80 -4.99
N LYS A 139 6.06 3.12 -5.55
CA LYS A 139 6.27 1.70 -5.30
C LYS A 139 6.63 1.40 -3.85
N ILE A 140 7.46 2.24 -3.21
CA ILE A 140 7.73 2.15 -1.76
C ILE A 140 6.44 2.31 -0.96
N LYS A 141 5.56 3.26 -1.31
CA LYS A 141 4.27 3.44 -0.64
C LYS A 141 3.37 2.22 -0.80
N GLU A 142 3.31 1.63 -2.00
CA GLU A 142 2.55 0.42 -2.28
C GLU A 142 3.07 -0.77 -1.46
N TYR A 143 4.39 -1.00 -1.46
CA TYR A 143 5.02 -2.08 -0.70
C TYR A 143 4.87 -1.89 0.80
N ARG A 144 5.00 -0.65 1.30
CA ARG A 144 4.68 -0.35 2.70
C ARG A 144 3.24 -0.69 3.02
N LYS A 145 2.26 -0.26 2.22
CA LYS A 145 0.84 -0.63 2.45
C LYS A 145 0.65 -2.15 2.49
N LEU A 146 1.34 -2.88 1.62
CA LEU A 146 1.25 -4.34 1.57
C LEU A 146 1.87 -5.02 2.80
N LEU A 147 3.07 -4.59 3.20
CA LEU A 147 3.75 -5.08 4.40
C LEU A 147 2.94 -4.74 5.65
N PHE A 148 2.59 -3.47 5.82
CA PHE A 148 1.87 -2.97 6.99
C PHE A 148 0.43 -3.51 7.08
N LYS A 149 -0.23 -3.92 6.00
CA LYS A 149 -1.58 -4.52 6.10
C LYS A 149 -1.66 -5.70 7.09
N TYR A 150 -0.59 -6.48 7.24
CA TYR A 150 -0.55 -7.59 8.19
C TYR A 150 -0.08 -7.16 9.57
N TYR A 151 0.97 -6.34 9.62
CA TYR A 151 1.52 -5.83 10.86
C TYR A 151 0.57 -4.87 11.56
N ASP A 152 -0.26 -4.11 10.84
CA ASP A 152 -1.21 -3.13 11.38
C ASP A 152 -2.18 -3.78 12.36
N TRP A 153 -2.66 -4.99 12.07
CA TRP A 153 -3.51 -5.71 13.02
C TRP A 153 -2.76 -6.09 14.29
N TYR A 154 -1.58 -6.69 14.16
CA TYR A 154 -0.79 -7.09 15.32
C TYR A 154 -0.35 -5.87 16.13
N HIS A 155 0.04 -4.79 15.46
CA HIS A 155 0.41 -3.52 16.06
C HIS A 155 -0.78 -2.84 16.74
N GLN A 156 -1.98 -2.96 16.18
CA GLN A 156 -3.22 -2.49 16.80
C GLN A 156 -3.55 -3.32 18.05
N LEU A 157 -3.40 -4.65 17.98
CA LEU A 157 -3.63 -5.54 19.11
C LEU A 157 -2.62 -5.36 20.25
N ASP A 158 -1.35 -5.09 19.94
CA ASP A 158 -0.29 -4.94 20.93
C ASP A 158 -0.49 -3.72 21.83
N ARG A 159 -1.26 -2.73 21.34
CA ARG A 159 -1.65 -1.53 22.12
C ARG A 159 -2.87 -1.76 23.02
N LEU A 160 -3.55 -2.90 22.92
CA LEU A 160 -4.75 -3.21 23.71
C LEU A 160 -4.40 -3.98 24.99
N TYR A 161 -5.25 -3.86 26.00
CA TYR A 161 -5.17 -4.69 27.20
C TYR A 161 -5.24 -6.19 26.83
N PRO A 162 -4.48 -7.08 27.50
CA PRO A 162 -4.40 -8.50 27.15
C PRO A 162 -5.75 -9.21 27.01
N ILE A 163 -6.71 -8.86 27.88
CA ILE A 163 -8.07 -9.42 27.84
C ILE A 163 -8.81 -8.99 26.57
N VAL A 164 -8.75 -7.69 26.23
CA VAL A 164 -9.39 -7.15 25.01
C VAL A 164 -8.74 -7.72 23.76
N ARG A 165 -7.41 -7.91 23.78
CA ARG A 165 -6.67 -8.58 22.71
C ARG A 165 -7.16 -10.01 22.48
N LEU A 166 -7.33 -10.80 23.53
CA LEU A 166 -7.86 -12.17 23.42
C LEU A 166 -9.26 -12.19 22.79
N PHE A 167 -10.17 -11.33 23.27
CA PHE A 167 -11.51 -11.21 22.69
C PHE A 167 -11.48 -10.78 21.22
N ALA A 168 -10.57 -9.87 20.87
CA ALA A 168 -10.39 -9.41 19.49
C ALA A 168 -9.88 -10.51 18.56
N GLU A 169 -8.92 -11.31 19.01
CA GLU A 169 -8.41 -12.46 18.26
C GLU A 169 -9.51 -13.51 18.06
N ILE A 170 -10.22 -13.89 19.13
CA ILE A 170 -11.35 -14.83 19.06
C ILE A 170 -12.43 -14.34 18.09
N PHE A 171 -12.84 -13.08 18.22
CA PHE A 171 -13.83 -12.48 17.32
C PHE A 171 -13.39 -12.51 15.86
N ARG A 172 -12.10 -12.23 15.59
CA ARG A 172 -11.55 -12.29 14.24
C ARG A 172 -11.62 -13.70 13.66
N TYR A 173 -11.29 -14.72 14.46
CA TYR A 173 -11.44 -16.12 14.03
C TYR A 173 -12.89 -16.45 13.69
N PHE A 174 -13.84 -16.11 14.56
CA PHE A 174 -15.27 -16.31 14.28
C PHE A 174 -15.72 -15.60 13.01
N TYR A 175 -15.34 -14.34 12.82
CA TYR A 175 -15.69 -13.57 11.63
C TYR A 175 -15.13 -14.20 10.35
N GLN A 176 -13.89 -14.68 10.38
CA GLN A 176 -13.27 -15.38 9.24
C GLN A 176 -13.99 -16.70 8.94
N THR A 177 -14.31 -17.49 9.96
CA THR A 177 -15.05 -18.75 9.80
C THR A 177 -16.44 -18.52 9.21
N ILE A 178 -17.20 -17.55 9.75
CA ILE A 178 -18.52 -17.16 9.22
C ILE A 178 -18.41 -16.71 7.77
N THR A 179 -17.38 -15.91 7.44
CA THR A 179 -17.15 -15.45 6.06
C THR A 179 -16.90 -16.63 5.11
N GLY A 180 -16.11 -17.63 5.53
CA GLY A 180 -15.88 -18.85 4.76
C GLY A 180 -17.15 -19.69 4.57
N LEU A 181 -17.93 -19.87 5.65
CA LEU A 181 -19.22 -20.58 5.57
C LEU A 181 -20.22 -19.87 4.67
N LEU A 182 -20.27 -18.54 4.71
CA LEU A 182 -21.11 -17.73 3.81
C LEU A 182 -20.70 -17.93 2.35
N GLN A 183 -19.40 -17.91 2.05
CA GLN A 183 -18.91 -18.16 0.68
C GLN A 183 -19.34 -19.54 0.17
N LEU A 184 -19.22 -20.59 1.01
CA LEU A 184 -19.69 -21.93 0.67
C LEU A 184 -21.20 -21.97 0.47
N ALA A 185 -21.98 -21.32 1.33
CA ALA A 185 -23.43 -21.28 1.22
C ALA A 185 -23.89 -20.57 -0.06
N LEU A 186 -23.28 -19.42 -0.39
CA LEU A 186 -23.53 -18.70 -1.64
C LEU A 186 -23.12 -19.52 -2.86
N PHE A 187 -22.03 -20.28 -2.78
CA PHE A 187 -21.61 -21.19 -3.86
C PHE A 187 -22.63 -22.31 -4.09
N ILE A 188 -23.13 -22.97 -3.03
CA ILE A 188 -24.19 -23.99 -3.13
C ILE A 188 -25.48 -23.38 -3.66
N MET A 189 -25.83 -22.17 -3.23
CA MET A 189 -26.99 -21.43 -3.74
C MET A 189 -26.87 -21.14 -5.24
N LEU A 190 -25.68 -20.73 -5.69
CA LEU A 190 -25.39 -20.53 -7.11
C LEU A 190 -25.50 -21.83 -7.89
N LEU A 191 -24.91 -22.94 -7.40
CA LEU A 191 -25.05 -24.26 -8.03
C LEU A 191 -26.51 -24.70 -8.15
N THR A 192 -27.30 -24.51 -7.10
CA THR A 192 -28.75 -24.81 -7.09
C THR A 192 -29.49 -23.96 -8.13
N GLY A 193 -29.12 -22.68 -8.26
CA GLY A 193 -29.66 -21.79 -9.29
C GLY A 193 -29.26 -22.19 -10.72
N THR A 194 -28.02 -22.62 -10.93
CA THR A 194 -27.57 -23.12 -12.24
C THR A 194 -28.27 -24.42 -12.63
N GLU A 195 -28.48 -25.33 -11.69
CA GLU A 195 -29.24 -26.57 -11.91
C GLU A 195 -30.66 -26.26 -12.38
N TYR A 196 -31.32 -25.28 -11.75
CA TYR A 196 -32.64 -24.82 -12.19
C TYR A 196 -32.67 -24.29 -13.62
N ILE A 197 -31.70 -23.44 -13.97
CA ILE A 197 -31.60 -22.87 -15.32
C ILE A 197 -31.39 -24.00 -16.33
N VAL A 198 -30.47 -24.93 -16.07
CA VAL A 198 -30.18 -26.07 -16.94
C VAL A 198 -31.43 -26.95 -17.12
N VAL A 199 -32.13 -27.29 -16.04
CA VAL A 199 -33.38 -28.08 -16.10
C VAL A 199 -34.47 -27.37 -16.91
N LYS A 200 -34.64 -26.06 -16.70
CA LYS A 200 -35.63 -25.28 -17.45
C LYS A 200 -35.30 -25.18 -18.93
N THR A 201 -34.05 -24.94 -19.29
CA THR A 201 -33.60 -24.88 -20.68
C THR A 201 -33.71 -26.24 -21.37
N ALA A 202 -33.35 -27.32 -20.68
CA ALA A 202 -33.49 -28.68 -21.17
C ALA A 202 -34.96 -29.06 -21.46
N HIS A 203 -35.87 -28.71 -20.55
CA HIS A 203 -37.30 -28.93 -20.75
C HIS A 203 -37.85 -28.14 -21.94
N ILE A 204 -37.36 -26.91 -22.18
CA ILE A 204 -37.73 -26.13 -23.38
C ILE A 204 -37.24 -26.82 -24.67
N LEU A 205 -36.08 -27.48 -24.61
CA LEU A 205 -35.48 -28.22 -25.73
C LEU A 205 -36.04 -29.64 -25.90
N GLY A 206 -37.02 -30.05 -25.09
CA GLY A 206 -37.67 -31.36 -25.18
C GLY A 206 -36.86 -32.53 -24.61
N ASN A 207 -35.82 -32.26 -23.82
CA ASN A 207 -35.01 -33.28 -23.16
C ASN A 207 -35.33 -33.32 -21.65
N ASN A 208 -35.77 -34.48 -21.15
CA ASN A 208 -36.25 -34.64 -19.78
C ASN A 208 -35.29 -35.41 -18.84
N ASP A 209 -34.17 -35.94 -19.37
CA ASP A 209 -33.29 -36.83 -18.62
C ASP A 209 -32.17 -36.08 -17.86
N PHE A 210 -32.56 -35.14 -16.99
CA PHE A 210 -31.61 -34.43 -16.13
C PHE A 210 -31.69 -34.91 -14.68
N LEU A 211 -30.53 -35.29 -14.14
CA LEU A 211 -30.39 -35.63 -12.73
C LEU A 211 -30.47 -34.36 -11.89
N ILE A 212 -31.46 -34.30 -11.01
CA ILE A 212 -31.69 -33.17 -10.10
C ILE A 212 -31.26 -33.59 -8.68
N ILE A 213 -30.19 -32.99 -8.18
CA ILE A 213 -29.57 -33.33 -6.90
C ILE A 213 -29.84 -32.25 -5.84
N LEU A 214 -29.70 -30.96 -6.17
CA LEU A 214 -29.73 -29.87 -5.17
C LEU A 214 -31.10 -29.18 -5.08
N TRP A 215 -31.86 -29.14 -6.17
CA TRP A 215 -33.17 -28.49 -6.26
C TRP A 215 -34.21 -28.93 -5.21
N PRO A 216 -34.29 -30.21 -4.77
CA PRO A 216 -35.21 -30.61 -3.71
C PRO A 216 -34.93 -29.88 -2.40
N PHE A 217 -33.67 -29.50 -2.17
CA PHE A 217 -33.22 -28.81 -0.97
C PHE A 217 -33.21 -27.28 -1.09
N ARG A 218 -33.71 -26.72 -2.20
CA ARG A 218 -33.63 -25.27 -2.50
C ARG A 218 -34.06 -24.37 -1.34
N TYR A 219 -35.15 -24.69 -0.65
CA TYR A 219 -35.64 -23.86 0.45
C TYR A 219 -34.68 -23.86 1.65
N TYR A 220 -34.07 -25.02 1.95
CA TYR A 220 -33.04 -25.12 2.99
C TYR A 220 -31.78 -24.37 2.59
N THR A 221 -31.33 -24.49 1.33
CA THR A 221 -30.17 -23.76 0.81
C THR A 221 -30.37 -22.25 0.88
N VAL A 222 -31.55 -21.75 0.48
CA VAL A 222 -31.87 -20.31 0.57
C VAL A 222 -31.93 -19.88 2.02
N LEU A 223 -32.69 -20.57 2.87
CA LEU A 223 -32.83 -20.23 4.30
C LEU A 223 -31.46 -20.20 5.01
N PHE A 224 -30.65 -21.23 4.82
CA PHE A 224 -29.32 -21.33 5.41
C PHE A 224 -28.39 -20.19 4.94
N SER A 225 -28.39 -19.90 3.63
CA SER A 225 -27.60 -18.79 3.06
C SER A 225 -28.06 -17.44 3.59
N THR A 226 -29.36 -17.22 3.74
CA THR A 226 -29.92 -15.99 4.31
C THR A 226 -29.54 -15.81 5.78
N VAL A 227 -29.64 -16.88 6.59
CA VAL A 227 -29.23 -16.84 8.00
C VAL A 227 -27.74 -16.52 8.12
N LEU A 228 -26.89 -17.16 7.31
CA LEU A 228 -25.45 -16.86 7.29
C LEU A 228 -25.16 -15.44 6.82
N LEU A 229 -25.90 -14.91 5.85
CA LEU A 229 -25.75 -13.53 5.40
C LEU A 229 -26.10 -12.54 6.50
N LEU A 230 -27.21 -12.74 7.21
CA LEU A 230 -27.61 -11.90 8.34
C LEU A 230 -26.59 -11.94 9.47
N LEU A 231 -26.10 -13.14 9.80
CA LEU A 231 -25.06 -13.33 10.82
C LEU A 231 -23.75 -12.67 10.39
N TRP A 232 -23.35 -12.81 9.13
CA TRP A 232 -22.19 -12.12 8.58
C TRP A 232 -22.34 -10.60 8.62
N LEU A 233 -23.52 -10.06 8.28
CA LEU A 233 -23.80 -8.62 8.35
C LEU A 233 -23.70 -8.11 9.78
N LEU A 234 -24.24 -8.83 10.75
CA LEU A 234 -24.16 -8.49 12.17
C LEU A 234 -22.70 -8.45 12.63
N PHE A 235 -21.92 -9.49 12.35
CA PHE A 235 -20.50 -9.51 12.69
C PHE A 235 -19.69 -8.47 11.92
N PHE A 236 -20.03 -8.18 10.65
CA PHE A 236 -19.40 -7.12 9.89
C PHE A 236 -19.65 -5.75 10.54
N MET A 237 -20.88 -5.49 11.00
CA MET A 237 -21.24 -4.26 11.69
C MET A 237 -20.50 -4.14 13.03
N ILE A 238 -20.43 -5.22 13.82
CA ILE A 238 -19.64 -5.25 15.06
C ILE A 238 -18.15 -5.04 14.76
N ASN A 239 -17.62 -5.70 13.73
CA ASN A 239 -16.23 -5.56 13.33
C ASN A 239 -15.93 -4.10 12.94
N ARG A 240 -16.82 -3.50 12.15
CA ARG A 240 -16.69 -2.12 11.71
C ARG A 240 -16.81 -1.14 12.88
N SER A 241 -17.76 -1.33 13.80
CA SER A 241 -17.96 -0.43 14.93
C SER A 241 -16.86 -0.58 15.96
N ALA A 242 -16.57 -1.80 16.44
CA ALA A 242 -15.55 -2.04 17.45
C ALA A 242 -14.14 -1.74 16.92
N PHE A 243 -13.76 -2.26 15.75
CA PHE A 243 -12.35 -2.11 15.33
C PHE A 243 -12.08 -0.76 14.67
N ARG A 244 -13.02 -0.11 13.96
CA ARG A 244 -12.73 1.25 13.41
C ARG A 244 -12.91 2.38 14.43
N LEU A 245 -13.79 2.24 15.43
CA LEU A 245 -13.94 3.28 16.46
C LEU A 245 -12.83 3.21 17.52
N PHE A 246 -12.40 2.00 17.91
CA PHE A 246 -11.35 1.83 18.92
C PHE A 246 -9.93 1.83 18.33
N LEU A 247 -9.76 1.53 17.03
CA LEU A 247 -8.46 1.49 16.35
C LEU A 247 -8.40 2.53 15.23
N LYS A 248 -8.72 3.78 15.54
CA LYS A 248 -8.33 4.87 14.63
C LYS A 248 -6.83 4.74 14.34
N PRO A 249 -6.41 4.76 13.06
CA PRO A 249 -5.01 4.88 12.75
C PRO A 249 -4.55 6.28 13.20
N ASP A 250 -3.69 6.32 14.20
CA ASP A 250 -2.67 7.35 14.29
C ASP A 250 -1.33 6.59 14.39
N PRO A 251 -0.52 6.61 13.31
CA PRO A 251 0.08 7.84 12.78
C PRO A 251 0.02 7.97 11.25
N GLY A 252 -0.33 9.17 10.77
CA GLY A 252 -0.30 9.51 9.35
C GLY A 252 -1.49 10.34 8.88
N SER A 253 -2.38 10.77 9.78
CA SER A 253 -3.25 11.90 9.45
C SER A 253 -2.33 13.09 9.20
N GLY A 254 -2.44 13.74 8.03
CA GLY A 254 -1.62 14.90 7.66
C GLY A 254 -1.85 16.14 8.54
N LYS A 255 -2.35 15.97 9.77
CA LYS A 255 -2.63 17.01 10.75
C LYS A 255 -2.33 16.47 12.15
N TYR A 256 -1.26 16.96 12.75
CA TYR A 256 -1.00 16.76 14.17
C TYR A 256 -2.11 17.37 15.02
N SER A 257 -2.52 16.72 16.10
CA SER A 257 -3.43 17.34 17.07
C SER A 257 -2.75 18.54 17.76
N GLU A 258 -3.51 19.55 18.17
CA GLU A 258 -2.98 20.72 18.88
C GLU A 258 -2.14 20.33 20.11
N ARG A 259 -2.55 19.28 20.84
CA ARG A 259 -1.79 18.75 21.98
C ARG A 259 -0.44 18.17 21.60
N GLN A 260 -0.34 17.46 20.47
CA GLN A 260 0.94 16.95 19.96
C GLN A 260 1.84 18.10 19.49
N ILE A 261 1.27 19.11 18.82
CA ILE A 261 1.99 20.32 18.39
C ILE A 261 2.56 21.04 19.62
N GLU A 262 1.76 21.22 20.67
CA GLU A 262 2.19 21.92 21.89
C GLU A 262 3.25 21.12 22.67
N TYR A 263 3.09 19.79 22.77
CA TYR A 263 4.07 18.90 23.39
C TYR A 263 5.43 18.95 22.67
N HIS A 264 5.42 18.88 21.33
CA HIS A 264 6.64 18.95 20.54
C HIS A 264 7.25 20.36 20.51
N LYS A 265 6.44 21.43 20.50
CA LYS A 265 6.91 22.82 20.67
C LYS A 265 7.67 23.02 21.99
N LYS A 266 7.22 22.37 23.08
CA LYS A 266 7.89 22.44 24.39
C LYS A 266 9.22 21.67 24.42
N LEU A 267 9.31 20.55 23.70
CA LEU A 267 10.52 19.71 23.63
C LEU A 267 11.57 20.23 22.64
N ARG A 268 11.14 20.81 21.52
CA ARG A 268 11.98 21.46 20.51
C ARG A 268 11.19 22.65 19.95
N PRO A 269 11.49 23.90 20.35
CA PRO A 269 10.85 25.04 19.71
C PRO A 269 11.15 24.96 18.21
N PHE A 270 10.10 24.92 17.38
CA PHE A 270 10.25 24.91 15.93
C PHE A 270 11.05 26.15 15.51
N PRO A 271 11.94 26.06 14.50
CA PRO A 271 12.45 27.27 13.87
C PRO A 271 11.23 28.04 13.34
N THR A 272 10.99 29.23 13.87
CA THR A 272 10.00 30.15 13.32
C THR A 272 10.42 30.43 11.89
N PHE A 273 9.67 29.89 10.93
CA PHE A 273 9.68 30.43 9.59
C PHE A 273 9.19 31.87 9.72
N GLN A 274 10.08 32.83 9.49
CA GLN A 274 9.67 34.21 9.26
C GLN A 274 8.74 34.18 8.05
N GLU A 275 7.43 34.31 8.28
CA GLU A 275 6.47 34.62 7.22
C GLU A 275 6.90 35.96 6.60
N GLY A 276 7.52 35.89 5.44
CA GLY A 276 7.70 37.00 4.51
C GLY A 276 8.59 38.13 5.00
N GLU A 277 9.92 37.96 4.94
CA GLU A 277 10.69 39.05 4.36
C GLU A 277 10.46 39.01 2.84
N PRO A 278 9.90 40.06 2.22
CA PRO A 278 9.83 40.11 0.76
C PRO A 278 11.24 39.94 0.18
N PRO A 279 11.37 39.36 -1.03
CA PRO A 279 12.68 39.10 -1.62
C PRO A 279 13.52 40.37 -1.51
N LEU A 280 14.69 40.23 -0.87
CA LEU A 280 15.74 41.24 -0.90
C LEU A 280 15.96 41.57 -2.37
N THR A 281 15.38 42.68 -2.82
CA THR A 281 15.75 43.31 -4.07
C THR A 281 17.27 43.42 -4.03
N PRO A 282 17.99 43.00 -5.10
CA PRO A 282 19.43 43.18 -5.12
C PRO A 282 19.66 44.65 -4.82
N LYS A 283 20.37 44.94 -3.71
CA LYS A 283 20.81 46.30 -3.39
C LYS A 283 21.56 46.80 -4.61
N LEU A 284 20.87 47.54 -5.48
CA LEU A 284 21.48 48.38 -6.48
C LEU A 284 22.45 49.22 -5.66
N LYS A 285 23.76 49.03 -5.89
CA LYS A 285 24.79 49.90 -5.33
C LYS A 285 24.31 51.33 -5.59
N GLU A 286 23.88 52.02 -4.54
CA GLU A 286 23.50 53.42 -4.66
C GLU A 286 24.70 54.13 -5.25
N GLY A 287 24.53 54.60 -6.50
CA GLY A 287 25.60 55.23 -7.24
C GLY A 287 26.22 56.35 -6.42
N PHE A 288 27.53 56.47 -6.50
CA PHE A 288 28.36 57.50 -5.86
C PHE A 288 27.70 58.89 -5.86
N PHE A 289 26.97 59.23 -6.93
CA PHE A 289 26.20 60.48 -7.07
C PHE A 289 25.06 60.66 -6.06
N LYS A 290 24.33 59.59 -5.67
CA LYS A 290 23.26 59.67 -4.66
C LYS A 290 23.84 59.90 -3.26
N ARG A 291 25.04 59.37 -3.00
CA ARG A 291 25.82 59.62 -1.77
C ARG A 291 26.33 61.06 -1.71
N ILE A 292 26.82 61.61 -2.83
CA ILE A 292 27.22 63.02 -2.92
C ILE A 292 26.02 63.94 -2.74
N TRP A 293 24.88 63.65 -3.38
CA TRP A 293 23.67 64.46 -3.30
C TRP A 293 23.09 64.55 -1.87
N ASN A 294 23.13 63.44 -1.12
CA ASN A 294 22.71 63.43 0.28
C ASN A 294 23.68 64.17 1.20
N LEU A 295 24.99 64.19 0.88
CA LEU A 295 25.98 64.97 1.62
C LEU A 295 25.83 66.48 1.38
N THR A 296 25.57 66.91 0.14
CA THR A 296 25.28 68.33 -0.15
C THR A 296 23.99 68.80 0.52
N LEU A 297 22.92 68.00 0.52
CA LEU A 297 21.68 68.34 1.23
C LEU A 297 21.88 68.44 2.75
N TYR A 298 22.74 67.60 3.34
CA TYR A 298 23.04 67.66 4.77
C TYR A 298 23.77 68.95 5.17
N PHE A 299 24.66 69.46 4.32
CA PHE A 299 25.36 70.73 4.58
C PHE A 299 24.48 71.97 4.32
N VAL A 300 23.53 71.90 3.39
CA VAL A 300 22.62 73.02 3.10
C VAL A 300 21.54 73.20 4.17
N TYR A 301 21.09 72.11 4.82
CA TYR A 301 19.99 72.17 5.79
C TYR A 301 20.41 72.21 7.27
N LYS A 302 21.70 72.11 7.58
CA LYS A 302 22.17 72.26 8.96
C LYS A 302 22.26 73.75 9.32
N LYS A 303 21.12 74.34 9.64
CA LYS A 303 21.03 75.66 10.28
C LYS A 303 21.85 75.63 11.59
N PRO A 304 22.72 76.61 11.85
CA PRO A 304 23.42 76.70 13.13
C PRO A 304 22.38 76.91 14.23
N LYS A 305 22.49 76.12 15.31
CA LYS A 305 21.88 76.49 16.58
C LYS A 305 22.72 77.62 17.16
N GLU A 306 22.05 78.72 17.47
CA GLU A 306 22.59 79.90 18.16
C GLU A 306 23.30 79.55 19.45
#